data_AF-A0A7C8D7M6-F1
#
_entry.id   AF-A0A7C8D7M6-F1
#
_cell.length_a   1.000
_cell.length_b   1.000
_cell.length_c   1.000
_cell.angle_alpha   90.00
_cell.angle_beta   90.00
_cell.angle_gamma   90.00
#
_symmetry.space_group_name_H-M   'P 1'
#
loop_
_entity.id
_entity.type
_entity.pdbx_description
1 polymer ?
#
loop_
_entity_poly.entity_id
_entity_poly.type
_entity_poly.pdbx_seq_one_letter_code
_entity_poly.pdbx_strand_id
1 'polypeptide(L)'
;MFSPRPKPWKSRDAIDSGSWRLSSEVLTSQVQAEARRLLYVACTRVKDLLILSGAPNNSTINPKEGEITISWGHKPTPRFGWMWLEAIRQAARRDGLLTALPVPLPFRAKGEVIISPSEMMTTPFLAPNILPSLKIYHHPDFILPKREHLSPLVKYTRLEQSARLVNPSTIDLAPPRTAQRKMRLAPHTLDSAKSCIRRHWLSQYVGISSEPVKLPFVPKENAETTDGYTPLAANELGSLFHRLVELGLPNPGISGKEPSTPLSELWVSPTPNQMLEPSLISQVLDELLPTSANRDLAAGMLRKMAEILLDGKLGRLVQGATIDGLYVEGLRTEWPFLVNIEQALSDVMEDRWSPFGSQIVEEITSLTFELDGIADLVLCQTDGQSHNTIRAIDLKTTGGLSILNPPDEIEGTIFEIPSDPDDEIIRTSAELELLDHYRMQLYLYHLCLVRQEAMRGTIGMATREVIRPAILVASTGRLISWTEEEFEQIGQEFDDLIKQLALVEVKERGDEANFPRLPIEEEQTCSQCPYYRGNIRLCAPDGVALGVAEADEIESE
;
A
#
# COMPACT_ATOMS: atom_id res chain seq x y z
N MET A 1 0.54 -19.26 2.75
CA MET A 1 0.77 -19.49 1.31
C MET A 1 -0.34 -18.79 0.53
N PHE A 2 -0.07 -17.59 0.02
CA PHE A 2 -1.00 -16.87 -0.86
C PHE A 2 -0.71 -17.34 -2.29
N SER A 3 -1.56 -18.20 -2.86
CA SER A 3 -1.56 -18.38 -4.31
C SER A 3 -2.70 -17.53 -4.84
N PRO A 4 -2.44 -16.47 -5.62
CA PRO A 4 -3.51 -15.75 -6.27
C PRO A 4 -4.33 -16.72 -7.13
N ARG A 5 -5.60 -16.40 -7.37
CA ARG A 5 -6.43 -17.06 -8.38
C ARG A 5 -6.43 -16.24 -9.69
N PRO A 6 -5.29 -16.03 -10.38
CA PRO A 6 -5.28 -15.23 -11.58
C PRO A 6 -6.02 -16.03 -12.67
N LYS A 7 -7.21 -15.54 -13.05
CA LYS A 7 -7.85 -15.89 -14.32
C LYS A 7 -7.79 -14.67 -15.24
N PRO A 8 -6.58 -14.27 -15.70
CA PRO A 8 -6.39 -13.06 -16.48
C PRO A 8 -7.15 -13.13 -17.81
N TRP A 9 -7.40 -14.34 -18.31
CA TRP A 9 -8.10 -14.57 -19.57
C TRP A 9 -9.38 -15.37 -19.32
N LYS A 10 -10.56 -14.72 -19.43
CA LYS A 10 -11.87 -15.40 -19.28
C LYS A 10 -12.13 -16.47 -20.35
N SER A 11 -11.48 -16.35 -21.50
CA SER A 11 -11.58 -17.23 -22.67
C SER A 11 -10.69 -18.48 -22.60
N ARG A 12 -9.80 -18.59 -21.61
CA ARG A 12 -8.93 -19.74 -21.41
C ARG A 12 -9.21 -20.43 -20.08
N ASP A 13 -8.90 -21.71 -20.04
CA ASP A 13 -8.93 -22.48 -18.80
C ASP A 13 -7.88 -21.94 -17.82
N ALA A 14 -8.16 -22.10 -16.52
CA ALA A 14 -7.24 -21.66 -15.48
C ALA A 14 -5.93 -22.46 -15.54
N ILE A 15 -4.82 -21.83 -15.16
CA ILE A 15 -3.50 -22.48 -15.11
C ILE A 15 -3.54 -23.59 -14.06
N ASP A 16 -3.42 -24.85 -14.48
CA ASP A 16 -3.42 -26.03 -13.60
C ASP A 16 -2.00 -26.34 -13.09
N SER A 17 -1.59 -25.67 -12.01
CA SER A 17 -0.30 -25.91 -11.33
C SER A 17 -0.47 -26.68 -10.02
N GLY A 18 0.61 -27.30 -9.51
CA GLY A 18 0.58 -27.98 -8.19
C GLY A 18 0.17 -27.03 -7.05
N SER A 19 0.68 -25.80 -7.07
CA SER A 19 0.32 -24.73 -6.13
C SER A 19 -1.15 -24.31 -6.26
N TRP A 20 -1.69 -24.30 -7.48
CA TRP A 20 -3.10 -24.02 -7.76
C TRP A 20 -4.03 -25.09 -7.18
N ARG A 21 -3.69 -26.37 -7.38
CA ARG A 21 -4.45 -27.50 -6.83
C ARG A 21 -4.45 -27.45 -5.30
N LEU A 22 -3.29 -27.28 -4.68
CA LEU A 22 -3.17 -27.16 -3.23
C LEU A 22 -4.00 -26.00 -2.66
N SER A 23 -3.89 -24.82 -3.26
CA SER A 23 -4.61 -23.62 -2.80
C SER A 23 -6.13 -23.74 -3.00
N SER A 24 -6.55 -24.40 -4.09
CA SER A 24 -7.97 -24.67 -4.35
C SER A 24 -8.55 -25.69 -3.36
N GLU A 25 -7.78 -26.71 -2.97
CA GLU A 25 -8.16 -27.67 -1.94
C GLU A 25 -8.23 -27.02 -0.55
N VAL A 26 -7.25 -26.16 -0.21
CA VAL A 26 -7.27 -25.39 1.05
C VAL A 26 -8.49 -24.48 1.12
N LEU A 27 -8.78 -23.71 0.06
CA LEU A 27 -9.96 -22.84 0.04
C LEU A 27 -11.26 -23.65 0.13
N THR A 28 -11.36 -24.75 -0.63
CA THR A 28 -12.54 -25.62 -0.57
C THR A 28 -12.74 -26.17 0.84
N SER A 29 -11.65 -26.57 1.50
CA SER A 29 -11.66 -27.05 2.88
C SER A 29 -12.10 -25.97 3.87
N GLN A 30 -11.62 -24.73 3.71
CA GLN A 30 -12.03 -23.58 4.53
C GLN A 30 -13.52 -23.27 4.36
N VAL A 31 -14.01 -23.21 3.12
CA VAL A 31 -15.42 -22.95 2.84
C VAL A 31 -16.32 -24.04 3.41
N GLN A 32 -15.90 -25.30 3.31
CA GLN A 32 -16.60 -26.42 3.96
C GLN A 32 -16.58 -26.32 5.49
N ALA A 33 -15.47 -25.91 6.10
CA ALA A 33 -15.36 -25.72 7.54
C ALA A 33 -16.25 -24.58 8.02
N GLU A 34 -16.26 -23.45 7.32
CA GLU A 34 -17.09 -22.30 7.68
C GLU A 34 -18.58 -22.60 7.50
N ALA A 35 -18.97 -23.31 6.44
CA ALA A 35 -20.36 -23.76 6.28
C ALA A 35 -20.82 -24.67 7.44
N ARG A 36 -19.95 -25.58 7.94
CA ARG A 36 -20.22 -26.41 9.13
C ARG A 36 -20.35 -25.57 10.39
N ARG A 37 -19.45 -24.62 10.59
CA ARG A 37 -19.50 -23.69 11.72
C ARG A 37 -20.78 -22.87 11.72
N LEU A 38 -21.19 -22.31 10.58
CA LEU A 38 -22.40 -21.50 10.48
C LEU A 38 -23.66 -22.30 10.82
N LEU A 39 -23.78 -23.53 10.32
CA LEU A 39 -24.89 -24.41 10.67
C LEU A 39 -24.89 -24.74 12.17
N TYR A 40 -23.72 -25.05 12.75
CA TYR A 40 -23.58 -25.29 14.20
C TYR A 40 -23.98 -24.07 15.04
N VAL A 41 -23.54 -22.88 14.66
CA VAL A 41 -23.89 -21.62 15.33
C VAL A 41 -25.38 -21.35 15.23
N ALA A 42 -26.00 -21.58 14.06
CA ALA A 42 -27.44 -21.44 13.90
C ALA A 42 -28.20 -22.41 14.83
N CYS A 43 -27.77 -23.66 14.92
CA CYS A 43 -28.37 -24.65 15.81
C CYS A 43 -28.18 -24.35 17.31
N THR A 44 -27.11 -23.65 17.70
CA THR A 44 -26.80 -23.38 19.13
C THR A 44 -27.32 -22.04 19.62
N ARG A 45 -27.56 -21.08 18.73
CA ARG A 45 -28.08 -19.74 19.08
C ARG A 45 -29.59 -19.61 18.95
N VAL A 46 -30.25 -20.58 18.32
CA VAL A 46 -31.70 -20.58 18.20
C VAL A 46 -32.35 -20.74 19.58
N LYS A 47 -33.29 -19.85 19.93
CA LYS A 47 -34.02 -19.92 21.20
C LYS A 47 -35.16 -20.93 21.13
N ASP A 48 -36.03 -20.79 20.11
CA ASP A 48 -37.29 -21.55 20.04
C ASP A 48 -37.44 -22.36 18.74
N LEU A 49 -37.15 -21.78 17.57
CA LEU A 49 -37.43 -22.41 16.26
C LEU A 49 -36.33 -22.10 15.23
N LEU A 50 -35.75 -23.17 14.64
CA LEU A 50 -34.81 -23.04 13.52
C LEU A 50 -35.55 -23.31 12.21
N ILE A 51 -35.58 -22.32 11.32
CA ILE A 51 -36.21 -22.44 10.01
C ILE A 51 -35.11 -22.60 8.95
N LEU A 52 -35.14 -23.73 8.24
CA LEU A 52 -34.30 -23.98 7.06
C LEU A 52 -35.18 -23.85 5.80
N SER A 53 -34.82 -22.93 4.90
CA SER A 53 -35.60 -22.66 3.69
C SER A 53 -34.84 -23.01 2.41
N GLY A 54 -35.54 -23.67 1.47
CA GLY A 54 -35.04 -24.02 0.14
C GLY A 54 -35.03 -25.53 -0.10
N ALA A 55 -35.12 -25.93 -1.37
CA ALA A 55 -35.12 -27.33 -1.80
C ALA A 55 -33.91 -27.65 -2.70
N PRO A 56 -33.31 -28.84 -2.61
CA PRO A 56 -32.35 -29.32 -3.60
C PRO A 56 -32.97 -29.38 -5.00
N ASN A 57 -32.14 -29.21 -6.03
CA ASN A 57 -32.58 -29.30 -7.43
C ASN A 57 -33.18 -30.70 -7.69
N ASN A 58 -34.27 -30.75 -8.46
CA ASN A 58 -34.99 -31.98 -8.83
C ASN A 58 -35.74 -32.68 -7.67
N SER A 59 -36.03 -31.99 -6.57
CA SER A 59 -36.91 -32.53 -5.53
C SER A 59 -38.34 -32.64 -6.07
N THR A 60 -38.98 -33.79 -5.89
CA THR A 60 -40.36 -34.05 -6.35
C THR A 60 -41.25 -34.44 -5.18
N ILE A 61 -42.55 -34.17 -5.29
CA ILE A 61 -43.56 -34.56 -4.31
C ILE A 61 -44.49 -35.55 -4.97
N ASN A 62 -44.69 -36.71 -4.36
CA ASN A 62 -45.69 -37.68 -4.80
C ASN A 62 -47.09 -37.18 -4.36
N PRO A 63 -47.96 -36.77 -5.30
CA PRO A 63 -49.24 -36.14 -4.97
C PRO A 63 -50.27 -37.08 -4.33
N LYS A 64 -50.06 -38.41 -4.37
CA LYS A 64 -50.98 -39.39 -3.77
C LYS A 64 -50.63 -39.76 -2.34
N GLU A 65 -49.33 -39.87 -2.03
CA GLU A 65 -48.82 -40.33 -0.74
C GLU A 65 -48.27 -39.19 0.13
N GLY A 66 -48.03 -38.02 -0.46
CA GLY A 66 -47.48 -36.84 0.25
C GLY A 66 -45.98 -36.94 0.55
N GLU A 67 -45.31 -37.97 0.03
CA GLU A 67 -43.88 -38.19 0.19
C GLU A 67 -43.07 -37.21 -0.65
N ILE A 68 -41.95 -36.74 -0.10
CA ILE A 68 -40.99 -35.85 -0.75
C ILE A 68 -39.75 -36.65 -1.10
N THR A 69 -39.49 -36.77 -2.40
CA THR A 69 -38.28 -37.40 -2.92
C THR A 69 -37.23 -36.32 -3.17
N ILE A 70 -36.09 -36.47 -2.50
CA ILE A 70 -34.98 -35.52 -2.55
C ILE A 70 -33.74 -36.25 -3.07
N SER A 71 -33.35 -35.93 -4.30
CA SER A 71 -32.04 -36.33 -4.82
C SER A 71 -30.97 -35.33 -4.40
N TRP A 72 -29.82 -35.81 -3.96
CA TRP A 72 -28.66 -34.96 -3.69
C TRP A 72 -27.40 -35.41 -4.43
N GLY A 73 -26.54 -34.44 -4.71
CA GLY A 73 -25.19 -34.65 -5.21
C GLY A 73 -24.22 -33.76 -4.44
N HIS A 74 -23.07 -34.32 -4.07
CA HIS A 74 -22.00 -33.60 -3.41
C HIS A 74 -21.51 -32.45 -4.30
N LYS A 75 -21.42 -31.27 -3.71
CA LYS A 75 -20.78 -30.10 -4.31
C LYS A 75 -19.67 -29.60 -3.39
N PRO A 76 -18.57 -29.06 -3.95
CA PRO A 76 -17.45 -28.53 -3.15
C PRO A 76 -17.88 -27.50 -2.09
N THR A 77 -18.94 -26.75 -2.39
CA THR A 77 -19.62 -25.82 -1.49
C THR A 77 -20.91 -26.45 -0.93
N PRO A 78 -20.86 -27.07 0.26
CA PRO A 78 -22.02 -27.72 0.84
C PRO A 78 -23.06 -26.67 1.29
N ARG A 79 -24.32 -26.88 0.93
CA ARG A 79 -25.45 -26.09 1.43
C ARG A 79 -26.00 -26.73 2.71
N PHE A 80 -26.58 -25.93 3.61
CA PHE A 80 -27.13 -26.42 4.88
C PHE A 80 -28.12 -27.59 4.71
N GLY A 81 -29.01 -27.53 3.70
CA GLY A 81 -29.95 -28.62 3.43
C GLY A 81 -29.27 -29.95 3.09
N TRP A 82 -28.13 -29.93 2.38
CA TRP A 82 -27.37 -31.15 2.08
C TRP A 82 -26.70 -31.70 3.34
N MET A 83 -26.10 -30.83 4.15
CA MET A 83 -25.46 -31.21 5.41
C MET A 83 -26.46 -31.84 6.37
N TRP A 84 -27.69 -31.33 6.39
CA TRP A 84 -28.80 -31.89 7.15
C TRP A 84 -29.24 -33.27 6.64
N LEU A 85 -29.41 -33.45 5.32
CA LEU A 85 -29.76 -34.77 4.74
C LEU A 85 -28.69 -35.83 4.99
N GLU A 86 -27.41 -35.46 4.87
CA GLU A 86 -26.29 -36.36 5.20
C GLU A 86 -26.25 -36.67 6.71
N ALA A 87 -26.58 -35.71 7.57
CA ALA A 87 -26.72 -35.94 9.01
C ALA A 87 -27.86 -36.93 9.33
N ILE A 88 -29.00 -36.84 8.65
CA ILE A 88 -30.10 -37.83 8.75
C ILE A 88 -29.59 -39.22 8.38
N ARG A 89 -28.89 -39.33 7.25
CA ARG A 89 -28.36 -40.61 6.76
C ARG A 89 -27.40 -41.24 7.77
N GLN A 90 -26.49 -40.46 8.34
CA GLN A 90 -25.54 -40.92 9.36
C GLN A 90 -26.23 -41.28 10.68
N ALA A 91 -27.23 -40.49 11.10
CA ALA A 91 -28.03 -40.75 12.30
C ALA A 91 -28.83 -42.06 12.20
N ALA A 92 -29.50 -42.30 11.06
CA ALA A 92 -30.23 -43.54 10.81
C ALA A 92 -29.35 -44.80 10.90
N ARG A 93 -28.04 -44.70 10.57
CA ARG A 93 -27.09 -45.80 10.81
C ARG A 93 -26.74 -45.94 12.29
N ARG A 94 -26.46 -44.83 12.97
CA ARG A 94 -26.07 -44.82 14.39
C ARG A 94 -27.14 -45.44 15.28
N ASP A 95 -28.40 -45.20 14.95
CA ASP A 95 -29.56 -45.66 15.72
C ASP A 95 -30.02 -47.08 15.32
N GLY A 96 -29.23 -47.82 14.52
CA GLY A 96 -29.44 -49.23 14.23
C GLY A 96 -30.49 -49.54 13.15
N LEU A 97 -31.09 -48.55 12.50
CA LEU A 97 -32.08 -48.73 11.43
C LEU A 97 -31.45 -49.28 10.12
N LEU A 98 -30.15 -49.05 9.90
CA LEU A 98 -29.40 -49.57 8.75
C LEU A 98 -28.34 -50.57 9.21
N THR A 99 -28.65 -51.84 9.45
CA THR A 99 -27.78 -52.76 10.23
C THR A 99 -26.51 -53.28 9.53
N ALA A 100 -26.36 -53.13 8.21
CA ALA A 100 -25.35 -53.86 7.41
C ALA A 100 -24.14 -53.06 6.88
N LEU A 101 -23.93 -51.80 7.28
CA LEU A 101 -22.90 -50.91 6.68
C LEU A 101 -21.82 -50.46 7.69
N PRO A 102 -20.58 -50.14 7.30
CA PRO A 102 -19.56 -49.67 8.25
C PRO A 102 -19.96 -48.36 8.95
N VAL A 103 -19.40 -48.10 10.13
CA VAL A 103 -19.61 -46.87 10.92
C VAL A 103 -18.29 -46.08 11.01
N PRO A 104 -18.25 -44.80 10.58
CA PRO A 104 -19.34 -44.04 9.95
C PRO A 104 -19.71 -44.58 8.57
N LEU A 105 -20.91 -44.26 8.07
CA LEU A 105 -21.30 -44.67 6.71
C LEU A 105 -20.31 -44.07 5.70
N PRO A 106 -19.92 -44.82 4.65
CA PRO A 106 -19.00 -44.30 3.65
C PRO A 106 -19.61 -43.08 2.98
N PHE A 107 -18.76 -42.13 2.64
CA PHE A 107 -19.15 -40.92 1.95
C PHE A 107 -19.79 -41.26 0.60
N ARG A 108 -21.01 -40.76 0.35
CA ARG A 108 -21.71 -40.94 -0.93
C ARG A 108 -21.77 -39.61 -1.68
N ALA A 109 -21.14 -39.58 -2.85
CA ALA A 109 -21.13 -38.41 -3.71
C ALA A 109 -22.51 -38.09 -4.31
N LYS A 110 -23.44 -39.04 -4.37
CA LYS A 110 -24.84 -38.85 -4.80
C LYS A 110 -25.76 -39.81 -4.06
N GLY A 111 -27.02 -39.44 -3.92
CA GLY A 111 -28.04 -40.30 -3.33
C GLY A 111 -29.45 -39.75 -3.49
N GLU A 112 -30.42 -40.53 -3.02
CA GLU A 112 -31.84 -40.21 -3.01
C GLU A 112 -32.43 -40.60 -1.65
N VAL A 113 -33.25 -39.72 -1.08
CA VAL A 113 -33.90 -39.90 0.22
C VAL A 113 -35.36 -39.53 0.02
N ILE A 114 -36.21 -40.44 0.46
CA ILE A 114 -37.65 -40.26 0.47
C ILE A 114 -38.02 -39.91 1.91
N ILE A 115 -38.74 -38.81 2.07
CA ILE A 115 -39.17 -38.30 3.37
C ILE A 115 -40.69 -38.22 3.36
N SER A 116 -41.32 -38.80 4.37
CA SER A 116 -42.75 -38.60 4.64
C SER A 116 -42.92 -37.48 5.69
N PRO A 117 -43.43 -36.29 5.31
CA PRO A 117 -43.64 -35.19 6.25
C PRO A 117 -44.58 -35.55 7.41
N SER A 118 -45.59 -36.38 7.17
CA SER A 118 -46.55 -36.83 8.19
C SER A 118 -45.87 -37.73 9.24
N GLU A 119 -44.97 -38.61 8.83
CA GLU A 119 -44.21 -39.45 9.75
C GLU A 119 -43.24 -38.60 10.60
N MET A 120 -42.54 -37.64 9.99
CA MET A 120 -41.59 -36.77 10.71
C MET A 120 -42.23 -35.88 11.78
N MET A 121 -43.54 -35.63 11.71
CA MET A 121 -44.30 -34.94 12.75
C MET A 121 -44.42 -35.75 14.03
N THR A 122 -44.35 -37.08 13.94
CA THR A 122 -44.50 -38.00 15.09
C THR A 122 -43.18 -38.65 15.48
N THR A 123 -42.32 -38.93 14.51
CA THR A 123 -41.01 -39.57 14.70
C THR A 123 -40.00 -38.93 13.74
N PRO A 124 -39.14 -38.00 14.18
CA PRO A 124 -38.23 -37.28 13.28
C PRO A 124 -37.01 -38.10 12.83
N PHE A 125 -36.85 -39.33 13.32
CA PHE A 125 -35.75 -40.26 13.01
C PHE A 125 -34.34 -39.68 13.20
N LEU A 126 -34.24 -38.61 13.99
CA LEU A 126 -33.03 -37.86 14.30
C LEU A 126 -32.94 -37.74 15.82
N ALA A 127 -31.93 -38.38 16.41
CA ALA A 127 -31.61 -38.27 17.84
C ALA A 127 -32.82 -38.60 18.74
N PRO A 128 -33.14 -39.90 18.93
CA PRO A 128 -34.27 -40.33 19.74
C PRO A 128 -34.22 -39.68 21.14
N ASN A 129 -35.37 -39.22 21.62
CA ASN A 129 -35.59 -38.51 22.89
C ASN A 129 -35.09 -37.05 22.98
N ILE A 130 -34.50 -36.48 21.91
CA ILE A 130 -34.03 -35.07 21.93
C ILE A 130 -34.93 -34.17 21.09
N LEU A 131 -35.37 -34.62 19.91
CA LEU A 131 -36.27 -33.86 19.04
C LEU A 131 -37.64 -34.56 18.98
N PRO A 132 -38.74 -33.94 19.46
CA PRO A 132 -40.05 -34.59 19.53
C PRO A 132 -40.79 -34.62 18.19
N SER A 133 -40.54 -33.65 17.30
CA SER A 133 -41.17 -33.58 15.98
C SER A 133 -40.34 -32.70 15.04
N LEU A 134 -40.31 -33.01 13.75
CA LEU A 134 -39.76 -32.12 12.72
C LEU A 134 -40.85 -31.72 11.73
N LYS A 135 -41.20 -30.43 11.72
CA LYS A 135 -42.23 -29.89 10.83
C LYS A 135 -41.63 -29.54 9.47
N ILE A 136 -42.11 -30.18 8.41
CA ILE A 136 -41.73 -29.87 7.03
C ILE A 136 -42.92 -29.22 6.32
N TYR A 137 -42.74 -27.97 5.91
CA TYR A 137 -43.71 -27.22 5.13
C TYR A 137 -43.29 -27.21 3.66
N HIS A 138 -44.06 -27.87 2.80
CA HIS A 138 -43.71 -28.05 1.38
C HIS A 138 -44.39 -27.05 0.44
N HIS A 139 -45.46 -26.38 0.87
CA HIS A 139 -46.15 -25.35 0.09
C HIS A 139 -46.26 -24.04 0.90
N PRO A 140 -46.07 -22.85 0.28
CA PRO A 140 -46.17 -21.56 0.96
C PRO A 140 -47.53 -21.34 1.63
N ASP A 141 -48.56 -21.98 1.08
CA ASP A 141 -49.95 -21.82 1.53
C ASP A 141 -50.20 -22.46 2.91
N PHE A 142 -49.30 -23.34 3.37
CA PHE A 142 -49.33 -23.88 4.74
C PHE A 142 -48.75 -22.91 5.79
N ILE A 143 -48.01 -21.88 5.34
CA ILE A 143 -47.44 -20.83 6.20
C ILE A 143 -48.29 -19.56 6.11
N LEU A 144 -48.81 -19.26 4.92
CA LEU A 144 -49.59 -18.07 4.63
C LEU A 144 -51.00 -18.47 4.14
N PRO A 145 -52.05 -18.35 4.98
CA PRO A 145 -53.41 -18.74 4.61
C PRO A 145 -54.02 -17.87 3.48
N LYS A 146 -53.41 -16.73 3.17
CA LYS A 146 -53.68 -15.90 2.00
C LYS A 146 -52.37 -15.33 1.46
N ARG A 147 -52.08 -15.54 0.17
CA ARG A 147 -51.05 -14.77 -0.54
C ARG A 147 -51.60 -13.36 -0.77
N GLU A 148 -51.22 -12.40 0.08
CA GLU A 148 -51.41 -11.00 -0.27
C GLU A 148 -50.49 -10.68 -1.46
N HIS A 149 -51.04 -10.63 -2.66
CA HIS A 149 -50.37 -10.03 -3.81
C HIS A 149 -50.32 -8.51 -3.60
N LEU A 150 -49.41 -8.07 -2.73
CA LEU A 150 -49.16 -6.67 -2.49
C LEU A 150 -48.53 -6.07 -3.75
N SER A 151 -49.17 -5.04 -4.29
CA SER A 151 -48.56 -4.26 -5.36
C SER A 151 -47.22 -3.68 -4.88
N PRO A 152 -46.25 -3.45 -5.78
CA PRO A 152 -44.99 -2.81 -5.43
C PRO A 152 -45.18 -1.51 -4.65
N LEU A 153 -46.21 -0.73 -4.98
CA LEU A 153 -46.56 0.49 -4.28
C LEU A 153 -46.94 0.23 -2.82
N VAL A 154 -47.83 -0.74 -2.54
CA VAL A 154 -48.24 -1.06 -1.15
C VAL A 154 -47.06 -1.60 -0.34
N LYS A 155 -46.16 -2.38 -0.96
CA LYS A 155 -44.91 -2.80 -0.31
C LYS A 155 -44.05 -1.60 0.06
N TYR A 156 -43.90 -0.65 -0.87
CA TYR A 156 -43.13 0.58 -0.65
C TYR A 156 -43.74 1.44 0.45
N THR A 157 -45.07 1.63 0.44
CA THR A 157 -45.81 2.39 1.46
C THR A 157 -45.72 1.74 2.82
N ARG A 158 -45.81 0.40 2.92
CA ARG A 158 -45.64 -0.30 4.20
C ARG A 158 -44.20 -0.17 4.73
N LEU A 159 -43.21 -0.25 3.85
CA LEU A 159 -41.80 -0.05 4.21
C LEU A 159 -41.57 1.39 4.71
N GLU A 160 -42.09 2.38 3.99
CA GLU A 160 -42.04 3.78 4.38
C GLU A 160 -42.75 4.03 5.72
N GLN A 161 -43.94 3.45 5.93
CA GLN A 161 -44.66 3.54 7.21
C GLN A 161 -43.86 2.90 8.36
N SER A 162 -43.22 1.75 8.13
CA SER A 162 -42.36 1.11 9.13
C SER A 162 -41.11 1.93 9.46
N ALA A 163 -40.54 2.63 8.48
CA ALA A 163 -39.42 3.54 8.68
C ALA A 163 -39.83 4.83 9.42
N ARG A 164 -41.11 5.22 9.37
CA ARG A 164 -41.70 6.38 10.06
C ARG A 164 -42.24 6.06 11.46
N LEU A 165 -42.15 4.81 11.94
CA LEU A 165 -42.53 4.50 13.31
C LEU A 165 -41.64 5.30 14.28
N VAL A 166 -42.29 6.13 15.10
CA VAL A 166 -41.64 6.99 16.10
C VAL A 166 -40.96 6.10 17.13
N ASN A 167 -39.65 6.27 17.31
CA ASN A 167 -38.91 5.55 18.36
C ASN A 167 -39.30 6.09 19.75
N PRO A 168 -39.33 5.22 20.78
CA PRO A 168 -39.49 5.66 22.16
C PRO A 168 -38.36 6.64 22.50
N SER A 169 -38.71 7.71 23.21
CA SER A 169 -37.90 8.91 23.48
C SER A 169 -36.58 8.68 24.25
N THR A 170 -36.19 7.44 24.50
CA THR A 170 -34.98 7.07 25.24
C THR A 170 -34.45 5.75 24.70
N ILE A 171 -33.76 5.78 23.56
CA ILE A 171 -32.73 4.75 23.32
C ILE A 171 -31.51 5.23 24.07
N ASP A 172 -31.12 4.47 25.10
CA ASP A 172 -29.87 4.66 25.83
C ASP A 172 -28.75 4.42 24.80
N LEU A 173 -28.28 5.50 24.18
CA LEU A 173 -27.19 5.43 23.21
C LEU A 173 -25.95 5.07 23.99
N ALA A 174 -25.39 3.89 23.70
CA ALA A 174 -24.11 3.51 24.24
C ALA A 174 -23.10 4.65 23.99
N PRO A 175 -22.20 4.94 24.95
CA PRO A 175 -21.19 5.96 24.75
C PRO A 175 -20.39 5.67 23.47
N PRO A 176 -19.92 6.71 22.76
CA PRO A 176 -19.13 6.52 21.56
C PRO A 176 -17.93 5.64 21.87
N ARG A 177 -17.64 4.70 20.96
CA ARG A 177 -16.50 3.81 21.13
C ARG A 177 -15.21 4.59 20.88
N THR A 178 -14.18 4.37 21.67
CA THR A 178 -12.85 4.89 21.37
C THR A 178 -12.17 4.01 20.34
N ALA A 179 -11.52 4.63 19.35
CA ALA A 179 -10.77 3.90 18.35
C ALA A 179 -9.46 4.57 17.96
N GLN A 180 -8.60 3.74 17.38
CA GLN A 180 -7.35 4.13 16.78
C GLN A 180 -7.43 3.78 15.29
N ARG A 181 -6.95 4.68 14.44
CA ARG A 181 -6.91 4.49 12.99
C ARG A 181 -5.47 4.20 12.57
N LYS A 182 -5.31 3.50 11.45
CA LYS A 182 -4.02 3.26 10.83
C LYS A 182 -4.09 3.58 9.35
N MET A 183 -3.12 4.33 8.85
CA MET A 183 -2.98 4.71 7.46
C MET A 183 -1.57 4.36 6.99
N ARG A 184 -1.43 3.92 5.73
CA ARG A 184 -0.12 3.73 5.10
C ARG A 184 0.16 4.88 4.15
N LEU A 185 1.37 5.45 4.22
CA LEU A 185 1.84 6.53 3.35
C LEU A 185 3.21 6.19 2.77
N ALA A 186 3.45 6.60 1.52
CA ALA A 186 4.77 6.47 0.92
C ALA A 186 5.63 7.72 1.25
N PRO A 187 6.94 7.58 1.52
CA PRO A 187 7.81 8.69 1.94
C PRO A 187 7.75 9.94 1.06
N HIS A 188 7.80 9.75 -0.26
CA HIS A 188 7.76 10.86 -1.24
C HIS A 188 6.47 11.68 -1.20
N THR A 189 5.40 11.16 -0.60
CA THR A 189 4.14 11.90 -0.44
C THR A 189 4.23 12.98 0.63
N LEU A 190 5.22 12.90 1.54
CA LEU A 190 5.41 13.89 2.59
C LEU A 190 5.89 15.23 2.03
N ASP A 191 6.90 15.23 1.15
CA ASP A 191 7.37 16.47 0.51
C ASP A 191 6.30 17.08 -0.41
N SER A 192 5.55 16.23 -1.13
CA SER A 192 4.41 16.67 -1.95
C SER A 192 3.28 17.27 -1.10
N ALA A 193 3.01 16.71 0.09
CA ALA A 193 2.01 17.22 1.01
C ALA A 193 2.44 18.52 1.69
N LYS A 194 3.73 18.61 2.06
CA LYS A 194 4.33 19.81 2.65
C LYS A 194 4.32 20.99 1.68
N SER A 195 4.66 20.75 0.41
CA SER A 195 4.62 21.77 -0.63
C SER A 195 3.19 22.18 -1.00
N CYS A 196 2.25 21.22 -1.07
CA CYS A 196 0.86 21.53 -1.37
C CYS A 196 -0.10 20.47 -0.82
N ILE A 197 -0.82 20.81 0.26
CA ILE A 197 -1.81 19.91 0.86
C ILE A 197 -2.96 19.59 -0.13
N ARG A 198 -3.33 20.54 -1.00
CA ARG A 198 -4.34 20.31 -2.06
C ARG A 198 -3.87 19.27 -3.06
N ARG A 199 -2.59 19.28 -3.47
CA ARG A 199 -2.00 18.25 -4.33
C ARG A 199 -2.10 16.87 -3.68
N HIS A 200 -1.75 16.78 -2.39
CA HIS A 200 -1.90 15.55 -1.63
C HIS A 200 -3.37 15.07 -1.63
N TRP A 201 -4.32 15.96 -1.33
CA TRP A 201 -5.74 15.65 -1.29
C TRP A 201 -6.31 15.16 -2.64
N LEU A 202 -5.96 15.84 -3.74
CA LEU A 202 -6.36 15.44 -5.10
C LEU A 202 -5.85 14.03 -5.45
N SER A 203 -4.63 13.71 -5.03
CA SER A 203 -4.01 12.40 -5.31
C SER A 203 -4.62 11.27 -4.47
N GLN A 204 -4.74 11.48 -3.15
CA GLN A 204 -5.08 10.40 -2.20
C GLN A 204 -6.59 10.19 -2.07
N TYR A 205 -7.38 11.26 -2.04
CA TYR A 205 -8.80 11.18 -1.69
C TYR A 205 -9.71 11.36 -2.90
N VAL A 206 -9.36 12.23 -3.83
CA VAL A 206 -10.10 12.39 -5.10
C VAL A 206 -9.71 11.29 -6.10
N GLY A 207 -8.48 10.76 -5.99
CA GLY A 207 -8.00 9.65 -6.82
C GLY A 207 -7.57 10.08 -8.22
N ILE A 208 -7.09 11.32 -8.38
CA ILE A 208 -6.60 11.83 -9.67
C ILE A 208 -5.16 11.34 -9.90
N SER A 209 -4.91 10.80 -11.10
CA SER A 209 -3.58 10.35 -11.53
C SER A 209 -2.51 11.44 -11.34
N SER A 210 -1.32 11.04 -10.92
CA SER A 210 -0.15 11.92 -10.77
C SER A 210 0.50 12.30 -12.12
N GLU A 211 -0.09 11.91 -13.25
CA GLU A 211 0.37 12.27 -14.58
C GLU A 211 -0.44 13.42 -15.18
N PRO A 212 0.22 14.38 -15.87
CA PRO A 212 -0.47 15.43 -16.61
C PRO A 212 -1.46 14.85 -17.62
N VAL A 213 -2.66 15.43 -17.69
CA VAL A 213 -3.68 15.00 -18.67
C VAL A 213 -3.26 15.49 -20.06
N LYS A 214 -2.88 14.54 -20.92
CA LYS A 214 -2.50 14.80 -22.31
C LYS A 214 -3.59 14.30 -23.26
N LEU A 215 -4.12 15.20 -24.10
CA LEU A 215 -5.15 14.86 -25.07
C LEU A 215 -4.52 14.31 -26.36
N PRO A 216 -4.92 13.12 -26.85
CA PRO A 216 -4.23 12.40 -27.94
C PRO A 216 -4.33 13.04 -29.33
N PHE A 217 -5.04 14.17 -29.49
CA PHE A 217 -5.32 14.79 -30.79
C PHE A 217 -4.97 16.28 -30.87
N VAL A 218 -4.20 16.81 -29.93
CA VAL A 218 -3.62 18.15 -30.07
C VAL A 218 -2.32 18.00 -30.87
N PRO A 219 -2.21 18.53 -32.11
CA PRO A 219 -1.00 18.45 -32.89
C PRO A 219 0.14 19.12 -32.11
N LYS A 220 1.28 18.45 -31.97
CA LYS A 220 2.52 19.13 -31.64
C LYS A 220 3.01 19.80 -32.90
N GLU A 221 2.83 21.11 -33.02
CA GLU A 221 3.66 21.87 -33.96
C GLU A 221 5.11 21.77 -33.43
N ASN A 222 6.05 21.30 -34.26
CA ASN A 222 7.48 21.12 -33.98
C ASN A 222 7.94 19.81 -33.29
N ALA A 223 7.41 18.65 -33.70
CA ALA A 223 8.22 17.43 -33.61
C ALA A 223 9.15 17.36 -34.84
N GLU A 224 10.24 18.13 -34.83
CA GLU A 224 11.34 17.89 -35.76
C GLU A 224 11.81 16.45 -35.57
N THR A 225 11.60 15.64 -36.60
CA THR A 225 12.13 14.28 -36.72
C THR A 225 13.65 14.37 -36.80
N THR A 226 14.31 14.35 -35.65
CA THR A 226 15.74 14.02 -35.53
C THR A 226 15.88 12.52 -35.26
N ASP A 227 16.90 11.92 -35.86
CA ASP A 227 17.19 10.48 -36.00
C ASP A 227 16.62 9.55 -34.90
N GLY A 228 15.71 8.65 -35.31
CA GLY A 228 15.57 7.24 -34.89
C GLY A 228 15.47 6.81 -33.41
N TYR A 229 15.82 7.66 -32.44
CA TYR A 229 15.98 7.33 -31.04
C TYR A 229 15.18 8.30 -30.17
N THR A 230 14.58 7.76 -29.10
CA THR A 230 13.91 8.60 -28.10
C THR A 230 14.96 9.10 -27.11
N PRO A 231 14.96 10.40 -26.74
CA PRO A 231 15.80 10.91 -25.66
C PRO A 231 15.53 10.13 -24.37
N LEU A 232 16.59 9.81 -23.61
CA LEU A 232 16.47 9.13 -22.32
C LEU A 232 15.74 10.05 -21.32
N ALA A 233 14.71 9.55 -20.66
CA ALA A 233 14.00 10.34 -19.65
C ALA A 233 14.80 10.43 -18.34
N ALA A 234 14.63 11.53 -17.59
CA ALA A 234 15.40 11.78 -16.37
C ALA A 234 15.22 10.69 -15.29
N ASN A 235 14.01 10.14 -15.17
CA ASN A 235 13.70 9.04 -14.26
C ASN A 235 14.35 7.70 -14.68
N GLU A 236 14.50 7.47 -15.99
CA GLU A 236 15.19 6.28 -16.52
C GLU A 236 16.70 6.36 -16.24
N LEU A 237 17.32 7.53 -16.46
CA LEU A 237 18.71 7.78 -16.08
C LEU A 237 18.91 7.62 -14.56
N GLY A 238 17.99 8.15 -13.76
CA GLY A 238 17.97 7.97 -12.30
C GLY A 238 18.00 6.49 -11.92
N SER A 239 17.06 5.71 -12.45
CA SER A 239 16.96 4.27 -12.16
C SER A 239 18.22 3.50 -12.55
N LEU A 240 18.81 3.81 -13.72
CA LEU A 240 20.07 3.22 -14.17
C LEU A 240 21.22 3.56 -13.21
N PHE A 241 21.32 4.81 -12.75
CA PHE A 241 22.40 5.23 -11.87
C PHE A 241 22.28 4.64 -10.47
N HIS A 242 21.09 4.59 -9.88
CA HIS A 242 20.87 3.93 -8.58
C HIS A 242 21.29 2.46 -8.66
N ARG A 243 20.91 1.76 -9.73
CA ARG A 243 21.30 0.37 -9.95
C ARG A 243 22.81 0.19 -10.11
N LEU A 244 23.48 1.11 -10.78
CA LEU A 244 24.94 1.11 -10.89
C LEU A 244 25.61 1.28 -9.52
N VAL A 245 25.11 2.20 -8.69
CA VAL A 245 25.62 2.41 -7.33
C VAL A 245 25.36 1.19 -6.45
N GLU A 246 24.17 0.60 -6.50
CA GLU A 246 23.82 -0.59 -5.72
C GLU A 246 24.81 -1.74 -5.93
N LEU A 247 25.19 -1.99 -7.18
CA LEU A 247 26.05 -3.11 -7.56
C LEU A 247 27.55 -2.76 -7.54
N GLY A 248 27.88 -1.50 -7.83
CA GLY A 248 29.23 -1.09 -8.18
C GLY A 248 30.00 -0.36 -7.07
N LEU A 249 29.30 0.21 -6.09
CA LEU A 249 29.92 1.05 -5.06
C LEU A 249 30.89 0.21 -4.19
N PRO A 250 32.15 0.64 -4.03
CA PRO A 250 33.09 -0.09 -3.18
C PRO A 250 32.70 0.02 -1.72
N ASN A 251 33.04 -1.01 -0.94
CA ASN A 251 32.98 -1.00 0.52
C ASN A 251 34.39 -1.31 1.03
N PRO A 252 35.03 -0.39 1.78
CA PRO A 252 36.40 -0.61 2.24
C PRO A 252 36.48 -1.74 3.29
N GLY A 253 35.35 -2.09 3.89
CA GLY A 253 35.27 -3.09 4.96
C GLY A 253 35.90 -2.60 6.27
N ILE A 254 35.92 -3.49 7.26
CA ILE A 254 36.50 -3.19 8.58
C ILE A 254 38.02 -3.15 8.53
N SER A 255 38.62 -2.14 9.17
CA SER A 255 40.08 -2.04 9.32
C SER A 255 40.65 -2.99 10.39
N GLY A 256 39.79 -3.57 11.23
CA GLY A 256 40.14 -4.45 12.35
C GLY A 256 39.53 -5.86 12.26
N LYS A 257 39.43 -6.55 13.41
CA LYS A 257 38.79 -7.88 13.50
C LYS A 257 37.27 -7.82 13.64
N GLU A 258 36.77 -6.76 14.27
CA GLU A 258 35.35 -6.50 14.50
C GLU A 258 35.08 -5.01 14.29
N PRO A 259 33.86 -4.62 13.87
CA PRO A 259 33.49 -3.21 13.77
C PRO A 259 33.40 -2.55 15.15
N SER A 260 33.71 -1.26 15.22
CA SER A 260 33.64 -0.39 16.41
C SER A 260 32.32 -0.50 17.17
N THR A 261 31.22 -0.66 16.42
CA THR A 261 29.88 -0.91 16.93
C THR A 261 29.27 -2.09 16.15
N PRO A 262 28.62 -3.08 16.80
CA PRO A 262 28.18 -4.31 16.12
C PRO A 262 27.31 -4.04 14.88
N LEU A 263 27.76 -4.50 13.71
CA LEU A 263 27.07 -4.50 12.43
C LEU A 263 26.99 -5.93 11.87
N SER A 264 25.96 -6.23 11.08
CA SER A 264 25.90 -7.50 10.36
C SER A 264 26.87 -7.52 9.18
N GLU A 265 27.23 -8.71 8.71
CA GLU A 265 28.16 -8.91 7.58
C GLU A 265 27.79 -8.06 6.35
N LEU A 266 26.50 -7.93 6.05
CA LEU A 266 25.99 -7.10 4.93
C LEU A 266 26.49 -5.64 4.92
N TRP A 267 26.91 -5.08 6.06
CA TRP A 267 27.42 -3.72 6.13
C TRP A 267 28.94 -3.64 5.97
N VAL A 268 29.65 -4.68 6.39
CA VAL A 268 31.11 -4.67 6.61
C VAL A 268 31.87 -5.53 5.61
N SER A 269 31.17 -6.32 4.79
CA SER A 269 31.78 -7.13 3.75
C SER A 269 32.50 -6.23 2.73
N PRO A 270 33.83 -6.38 2.55
CA PRO A 270 34.57 -5.56 1.61
C PRO A 270 34.16 -5.91 0.18
N THR A 271 33.92 -4.89 -0.63
CA THR A 271 33.61 -5.02 -2.06
C THR A 271 34.55 -4.14 -2.88
N PRO A 272 35.13 -4.65 -3.98
CA PRO A 272 35.98 -3.84 -4.84
C PRO A 272 35.13 -2.80 -5.58
N ASN A 273 35.77 -1.71 -6.02
CA ASN A 273 35.11 -0.73 -6.88
C ASN A 273 34.83 -1.36 -8.25
N GLN A 274 33.55 -1.43 -8.64
CA GLN A 274 33.12 -1.92 -9.95
C GLN A 274 32.36 -0.86 -10.76
N MET A 275 32.19 0.36 -10.22
CA MET A 275 31.42 1.44 -10.84
C MET A 275 31.84 1.77 -12.28
N LEU A 276 33.14 1.67 -12.58
CA LEU A 276 33.72 1.98 -13.89
C LEU A 276 33.91 0.75 -14.78
N GLU A 277 33.59 -0.45 -14.29
CA GLU A 277 33.78 -1.69 -15.04
C GLU A 277 32.81 -1.75 -16.23
N PRO A 278 33.30 -1.89 -17.47
CA PRO A 278 32.44 -1.92 -18.65
C PRO A 278 31.41 -3.06 -18.62
N SER A 279 31.75 -4.19 -18.00
CA SER A 279 30.85 -5.33 -17.85
C SER A 279 29.66 -5.00 -16.96
N LEU A 280 29.87 -4.30 -15.83
CA LEU A 280 28.80 -3.90 -14.93
C LEU A 280 27.90 -2.85 -15.57
N ILE A 281 28.48 -1.82 -16.21
CA ILE A 281 27.70 -0.81 -16.94
C ILE A 281 26.85 -1.48 -18.03
N SER A 282 27.41 -2.43 -18.77
CA SER A 282 26.65 -3.20 -19.76
C SER A 282 25.50 -3.98 -19.13
N GLN A 283 25.73 -4.64 -17.99
CA GLN A 283 24.70 -5.38 -17.25
C GLN A 283 23.54 -4.46 -16.84
N VAL A 284 23.84 -3.30 -16.26
CA VAL A 284 22.83 -2.34 -15.81
C VAL A 284 21.97 -1.85 -16.98
N LEU A 285 22.60 -1.56 -18.13
CA LEU A 285 21.90 -1.18 -19.35
C LEU A 285 21.03 -2.33 -19.89
N ASP A 286 21.50 -3.58 -19.82
CA ASP A 286 20.72 -4.75 -20.24
C ASP A 286 19.49 -5.00 -19.33
N GLU A 287 19.58 -4.63 -18.05
CA GLU A 287 18.48 -4.80 -17.09
C GLU A 287 17.38 -3.74 -17.24
N LEU A 288 17.74 -2.46 -17.44
CA LEU A 288 16.81 -1.33 -17.27
C LEU A 288 16.66 -0.38 -18.47
N LEU A 289 17.58 -0.41 -19.45
CA LEU A 289 17.53 0.55 -20.56
C LEU A 289 16.36 0.21 -21.52
N PRO A 290 15.49 1.19 -21.88
CA PRO A 290 14.48 0.99 -22.90
C PRO A 290 15.09 0.64 -24.27
N THR A 291 14.43 -0.23 -25.04
CA THR A 291 14.91 -0.65 -26.37
C THR A 291 15.00 0.48 -27.40
N SER A 292 14.32 1.59 -27.16
CA SER A 292 14.30 2.76 -28.05
C SER A 292 15.32 3.84 -27.67
N ALA A 293 16.02 3.69 -26.55
CA ALA A 293 17.01 4.64 -26.06
C ALA A 293 18.42 4.35 -26.64
N ASN A 294 19.23 5.39 -26.78
CA ASN A 294 20.60 5.25 -27.27
C ASN A 294 21.52 4.66 -26.17
N ARG A 295 21.96 3.41 -26.38
CA ARG A 295 22.81 2.68 -25.44
C ARG A 295 24.17 3.33 -25.21
N ASP A 296 24.83 3.78 -26.27
CA ASP A 296 26.18 4.34 -26.17
C ASP A 296 26.16 5.67 -25.41
N LEU A 297 25.13 6.48 -25.65
CA LEU A 297 24.91 7.73 -24.90
C LEU A 297 24.68 7.45 -23.42
N ALA A 298 23.76 6.53 -23.09
CA ALA A 298 23.47 6.15 -21.71
C ALA A 298 24.70 5.58 -20.99
N ALA A 299 25.48 4.73 -21.66
CA ALA A 299 26.74 4.22 -21.13
C ALA A 299 27.76 5.33 -20.85
N GLY A 300 27.86 6.32 -21.75
CA GLY A 300 28.70 7.51 -21.57
C GLY A 300 28.28 8.34 -20.37
N MET A 301 26.97 8.60 -20.21
CA MET A 301 26.42 9.32 -19.06
C MET A 301 26.72 8.59 -17.74
N LEU A 302 26.42 7.29 -17.67
CA LEU A 302 26.67 6.48 -16.47
C LEU A 302 28.15 6.45 -16.08
N ARG A 303 29.04 6.26 -17.06
CA ARG A 303 30.48 6.30 -16.81
C ARG A 303 30.90 7.66 -16.25
N LYS A 304 30.41 8.75 -16.84
CA LYS A 304 30.76 10.10 -16.39
C LYS A 304 30.26 10.39 -14.97
N MET A 305 29.02 10.00 -14.66
CA MET A 305 28.47 10.11 -13.30
C MET A 305 29.27 9.28 -12.29
N ALA A 306 29.68 8.07 -12.67
CA ALA A 306 30.52 7.21 -11.84
C ALA A 306 31.90 7.81 -11.58
N GLU A 307 32.58 8.37 -12.59
CA GLU A 307 33.85 9.09 -12.42
C GLU A 307 33.70 10.23 -11.40
N ILE A 308 32.69 11.08 -11.61
CA ILE A 308 32.41 12.24 -10.76
C ILE A 308 32.10 11.83 -9.32
N LEU A 309 31.29 10.78 -9.11
CA LEU A 309 30.99 10.25 -7.78
C LEU A 309 32.26 9.77 -7.06
N LEU A 310 33.11 9.03 -7.78
CA LEU A 310 34.34 8.46 -7.22
C LEU A 310 35.37 9.53 -6.85
N ASP A 311 35.45 10.61 -7.62
CA ASP A 311 36.31 11.77 -7.33
C ASP A 311 35.77 12.64 -6.17
N GLY A 312 34.45 12.59 -5.93
CA GLY A 312 33.78 13.32 -4.86
C GLY A 312 34.13 12.87 -3.43
N LYS A 313 33.63 13.59 -2.43
CA LYS A 313 33.84 13.31 -1.00
C LYS A 313 33.39 11.89 -0.62
N LEU A 314 32.19 11.49 -1.06
CA LEU A 314 31.65 10.15 -0.81
C LEU A 314 32.51 9.07 -1.45
N GLY A 315 32.90 9.24 -2.73
CA GLY A 315 33.74 8.30 -3.46
C GLY A 315 35.06 8.00 -2.77
N ARG A 316 35.77 9.06 -2.35
CA ARG A 316 37.01 8.94 -1.56
C ARG A 316 36.79 8.19 -0.24
N LEU A 317 35.72 8.52 0.50
CA LEU A 317 35.36 7.86 1.76
C LEU A 317 35.13 6.34 1.57
N VAL A 318 34.34 5.95 0.58
CA VAL A 318 34.02 4.53 0.31
C VAL A 318 35.18 3.76 -0.33
N GLN A 319 36.19 4.46 -0.83
CA GLN A 319 37.47 3.86 -1.26
C GLN A 319 38.47 3.70 -0.10
N GLY A 320 38.11 4.12 1.12
CA GLY A 320 38.91 3.97 2.33
C GLY A 320 39.72 5.20 2.72
N ALA A 321 39.47 6.37 2.13
CA ALA A 321 40.08 7.61 2.61
C ALA A 321 39.54 8.02 3.98
N THR A 322 40.39 8.68 4.77
CA THR A 322 39.98 9.36 6.00
C THR A 322 39.74 10.83 5.69
N ILE A 323 38.52 11.32 5.93
CA ILE A 323 38.13 12.72 5.73
C ILE A 323 37.54 13.23 7.04
N ASP A 324 37.92 14.44 7.46
CA ASP A 324 37.48 15.05 8.73
C ASP A 324 37.76 14.16 9.97
N GLY A 325 38.82 13.35 9.91
CA GLY A 325 39.18 12.40 10.97
C GLY A 325 38.34 11.13 11.01
N LEU A 326 37.37 10.97 10.11
CA LEU A 326 36.48 9.82 10.03
C LEU A 326 36.79 8.96 8.79
N TYR A 327 36.68 7.65 8.93
CA TYR A 327 36.72 6.70 7.81
C TYR A 327 35.49 5.80 7.82
N VAL A 328 35.16 5.23 6.66
CA VAL A 328 34.01 4.34 6.50
C VAL A 328 34.34 2.96 7.06
N GLU A 329 33.51 2.49 7.99
CA GLU A 329 33.64 1.14 8.57
C GLU A 329 32.56 0.19 8.05
N GLY A 330 31.46 0.74 7.52
CA GLY A 330 30.46 -0.05 6.83
C GLY A 330 29.45 0.82 6.09
N LEU A 331 28.81 0.23 5.10
CA LEU A 331 27.76 0.88 4.33
C LEU A 331 26.69 -0.13 3.92
N ARG A 332 25.50 0.36 3.62
CA ARG A 332 24.43 -0.45 3.06
C ARG A 332 23.69 0.33 2.00
N THR A 333 23.72 -0.18 0.78
CA THR A 333 22.86 0.28 -0.31
C THR A 333 21.45 -0.30 -0.15
N GLU A 334 20.45 0.39 -0.68
CA GLU A 334 19.04 -0.04 -0.69
C GLU A 334 18.57 -0.47 0.72
N TRP A 335 18.77 0.38 1.72
CA TRP A 335 18.41 0.08 3.11
C TRP A 335 16.89 0.15 3.31
N PRO A 336 16.20 -0.98 3.57
CA PRO A 336 14.76 -0.98 3.74
C PRO A 336 14.39 -0.56 5.17
N PHE A 337 13.31 0.20 5.29
CA PHE A 337 12.77 0.58 6.60
C PHE A 337 11.25 0.46 6.64
N LEU A 338 10.75 0.30 7.86
CA LEU A 338 9.34 0.39 8.22
C LEU A 338 9.27 1.16 9.54
N VAL A 339 8.51 2.24 9.56
CA VAL A 339 8.33 3.07 10.75
C VAL A 339 6.85 3.37 10.97
N ASN A 340 6.42 3.26 12.23
CA ASN A 340 5.10 3.65 12.66
C ASN A 340 5.20 4.97 13.44
N ILE A 341 4.50 6.00 12.99
CA ILE A 341 4.43 7.30 13.68
C ILE A 341 3.01 7.46 14.20
N GLU A 342 2.85 7.43 15.52
CA GLU A 342 1.56 7.64 16.16
C GLU A 342 1.35 9.12 16.45
N GLN A 343 0.24 9.66 15.94
CA GLN A 343 -0.23 11.00 16.23
C GLN A 343 -1.47 10.91 17.12
N ALA A 344 -1.37 11.42 18.34
CA ALA A 344 -2.52 11.56 19.22
C ALA A 344 -3.47 12.63 18.67
N LEU A 345 -4.78 12.36 18.76
CA LEU A 345 -5.85 13.23 18.31
C LEU A 345 -6.82 13.45 19.47
N SER A 346 -7.31 14.68 19.58
CA SER A 346 -8.36 15.06 20.53
C SER A 346 -9.55 15.63 19.78
N ASP A 347 -10.75 15.42 20.32
CA ASP A 347 -11.99 16.02 19.82
C ASP A 347 -12.38 15.63 18.38
N VAL A 348 -11.98 14.42 17.95
CA VAL A 348 -12.34 13.90 16.63
C VAL A 348 -13.45 12.86 16.74
N MET A 349 -14.67 13.32 16.48
CA MET A 349 -15.91 12.53 16.57
C MET A 349 -16.37 12.13 15.18
N GLU A 350 -16.52 10.82 14.94
CA GLU A 350 -17.14 10.31 13.72
C GLU A 350 -18.64 10.13 13.93
N ASP A 351 -19.40 10.72 13.01
CA ASP A 351 -20.83 10.61 12.98
C ASP A 351 -21.31 9.63 11.89
N ARG A 352 -22.45 9.01 12.17
CA ARG A 352 -23.15 8.16 11.21
C ARG A 352 -24.57 8.65 11.08
N TRP A 353 -25.01 8.81 9.83
CA TRP A 353 -26.41 9.11 9.57
C TRP A 353 -27.30 7.95 10.04
N SER A 354 -28.30 8.30 10.85
CA SER A 354 -29.40 7.42 11.22
C SER A 354 -30.73 8.05 10.77
N PRO A 355 -31.82 7.28 10.67
CA PRO A 355 -33.16 7.83 10.45
C PRO A 355 -33.60 8.88 11.49
N PHE A 356 -32.87 9.01 12.60
CA PHE A 356 -33.13 9.92 13.71
C PHE A 356 -32.15 11.11 13.74
N GLY A 357 -31.34 11.28 12.69
CA GLY A 357 -30.30 12.31 12.61
C GLY A 357 -28.89 11.72 12.70
N SER A 358 -27.91 12.62 12.62
CA SER A 358 -26.50 12.29 12.81
C SER A 358 -26.27 11.83 14.27
N GLN A 359 -25.64 10.67 14.43
CA GLN A 359 -25.30 10.11 15.74
C GLN A 359 -23.79 9.89 15.80
N ILE A 360 -23.15 10.36 16.88
CA ILE A 360 -21.74 10.09 17.14
C ILE A 360 -21.60 8.62 17.51
N VAL A 361 -20.79 7.88 16.76
CA VAL A 361 -20.60 6.45 16.97
C VAL A 361 -19.23 6.14 17.55
N GLU A 362 -18.24 6.99 17.25
CA GLU A 362 -16.83 6.72 17.52
C GLU A 362 -16.05 8.01 17.78
N GLU A 363 -15.14 7.94 18.75
CA GLU A 363 -14.13 8.95 19.02
C GLU A 363 -12.77 8.40 18.57
N ILE A 364 -12.09 9.13 17.70
CA ILE A 364 -10.78 8.75 17.18
C ILE A 364 -9.71 9.42 18.04
N THR A 365 -9.00 8.60 18.81
CA THR A 365 -8.04 9.03 19.83
C THR A 365 -6.60 9.11 19.30
N SER A 366 -6.27 8.33 18.28
CA SER A 366 -4.99 8.43 17.59
C SER A 366 -5.05 7.90 16.16
N LEU A 367 -4.11 8.38 15.34
CA LEU A 367 -3.84 7.87 14.00
C LEU A 367 -2.38 7.41 13.96
N THR A 368 -2.16 6.17 13.53
CA THR A 368 -0.83 5.63 13.26
C THR A 368 -0.55 5.69 11.76
N PHE A 369 0.48 6.44 11.38
CA PHE A 369 1.07 6.39 10.04
C PHE A 369 2.07 5.25 9.95
N GLU A 370 1.83 4.31 9.04
CA GLU A 370 2.80 3.31 8.63
C GLU A 370 3.52 3.82 7.38
N LEU A 371 4.82 4.07 7.50
CA LEU A 371 5.66 4.50 6.39
C LEU A 371 6.71 3.43 6.13
N ASP A 372 6.82 3.02 4.89
CA ASP A 372 7.83 2.08 4.43
C ASP A 372 8.49 2.58 3.15
N GLY A 373 9.75 2.22 3.00
CA GLY A 373 10.54 2.66 1.86
C GLY A 373 11.94 2.08 1.88
N ILE A 374 12.76 2.59 0.97
CA ILE A 374 14.14 2.19 0.81
C ILE A 374 14.97 3.47 0.72
N ALA A 375 15.99 3.60 1.57
CA ALA A 375 16.98 4.66 1.47
C ALA A 375 18.14 4.18 0.59
N ASP A 376 18.62 5.03 -0.32
CA ASP A 376 19.59 4.61 -1.33
C ASP A 376 20.91 4.12 -0.72
N LEU A 377 21.42 4.84 0.28
CA LEU A 377 22.65 4.50 0.97
C LEU A 377 22.57 4.88 2.46
N VAL A 378 23.07 4.01 3.33
CA VAL A 378 23.33 4.33 4.74
C VAL A 378 24.81 4.10 5.02
N LEU A 379 25.48 5.13 5.53
CA LEU A 379 26.92 5.14 5.77
C LEU A 379 27.20 5.12 7.28
N CYS A 380 28.09 4.22 7.71
CA CYS A 380 28.64 4.17 9.06
C CYS A 380 30.10 4.60 9.05
N GLN A 381 30.45 5.60 9.86
CA GLN A 381 31.80 6.14 9.94
C GLN A 381 32.33 6.06 11.37
N THR A 382 33.65 6.04 11.51
CA THR A 382 34.32 6.01 12.82
C THR A 382 35.64 6.77 12.79
N ASP A 383 36.06 7.29 13.94
CA ASP A 383 37.41 7.79 14.20
C ASP A 383 38.38 6.67 14.65
N GLY A 384 37.88 5.43 14.79
CA GLY A 384 38.63 4.29 15.32
C GLY A 384 38.80 4.31 16.84
N GLN A 385 38.19 5.27 17.54
CA GLN A 385 38.22 5.41 19.00
C GLN A 385 36.82 5.35 19.59
N SER A 386 36.13 6.48 19.66
CA SER A 386 34.87 6.63 20.42
C SER A 386 33.77 7.30 19.63
N HIS A 387 34.10 7.92 18.49
CA HIS A 387 33.14 8.62 17.67
C HIS A 387 32.69 7.71 16.53
N ASN A 388 31.49 7.16 16.67
CA ASN A 388 30.88 6.27 15.68
C ASN A 388 29.58 6.90 15.20
N THR A 389 29.48 7.16 13.91
CA THR A 389 28.33 7.86 13.32
C THR A 389 27.59 6.99 12.31
N ILE A 390 26.32 7.31 12.09
CA ILE A 390 25.49 6.73 11.04
C ILE A 390 24.65 7.82 10.37
N ARG A 391 24.51 7.76 9.05
CA ARG A 391 23.62 8.66 8.29
C ARG A 391 23.06 8.02 7.04
N ALA A 392 21.90 8.51 6.63
CA ALA A 392 21.34 8.22 5.32
C ALA A 392 21.90 9.20 4.28
N ILE A 393 22.16 8.70 3.08
CA ILE A 393 22.56 9.45 1.90
C ILE A 393 21.60 9.08 0.78
N ASP A 394 20.94 10.08 0.22
CA ASP A 394 19.98 9.93 -0.86
C ASP A 394 20.61 10.42 -2.17
N LEU A 395 20.41 9.68 -3.24
CA LEU A 395 21.07 9.90 -4.52
C LEU A 395 20.13 10.65 -5.45
N LYS A 396 20.60 11.79 -5.98
CA LYS A 396 19.83 12.60 -6.93
C LYS A 396 20.61 12.82 -8.22
N THR A 397 19.96 12.51 -9.33
CA THR A 397 20.51 12.64 -10.68
C THR A 397 20.14 13.97 -11.35
N THR A 398 19.84 15.01 -10.56
CA THR A 398 19.53 16.36 -11.05
C THR A 398 20.69 16.88 -11.92
N GLY A 399 20.39 17.33 -13.13
CA GLY A 399 21.41 17.73 -14.13
C GLY A 399 22.07 16.56 -14.88
N GLY A 400 21.72 15.30 -14.59
CA GLY A 400 22.35 14.13 -15.20
C GLY A 400 22.21 14.05 -16.72
N LEU A 401 21.09 14.54 -17.30
CA LEU A 401 20.91 14.56 -18.75
C LEU A 401 21.87 15.52 -19.47
N SER A 402 22.33 16.55 -18.78
CA SER A 402 23.28 17.54 -19.30
C SER A 402 24.72 17.22 -18.92
N ILE A 403 25.00 16.06 -18.32
CA ILE A 403 26.33 15.78 -17.76
C ILE A 403 27.45 15.68 -18.80
N LEU A 404 27.11 15.25 -20.03
CA LEU A 404 28.09 15.17 -21.12
C LEU A 404 28.31 16.52 -21.80
N ASN A 405 27.32 17.42 -21.74
CA ASN A 405 27.38 18.76 -22.29
C ASN A 405 26.74 19.73 -21.29
N PRO A 406 27.47 20.13 -20.23
CA PRO A 406 26.97 21.09 -19.25
C PRO A 406 26.66 22.45 -19.91
N PRO A 407 25.76 23.26 -19.33
CA PRO A 407 25.48 24.59 -19.85
C PRO A 407 26.71 25.50 -19.75
N ASP A 408 26.85 26.43 -20.71
CA ASP A 408 27.94 27.42 -20.72
C ASP A 408 27.82 28.40 -19.54
N GLU A 409 26.59 28.78 -19.19
CA GLU A 409 26.27 29.58 -18.00
C GLU A 409 25.88 28.64 -16.85
N ILE A 410 26.80 28.48 -15.89
CA ILE A 410 26.61 27.57 -14.76
C ILE A 410 26.00 28.25 -13.52
N GLU A 411 26.02 29.59 -13.45
CA GLU A 411 25.51 30.36 -12.29
C GLU A 411 24.01 30.10 -12.10
N GLY A 412 23.62 29.77 -10.86
CA GLY A 412 22.25 29.40 -10.53
C GLY A 412 21.82 28.00 -10.98
N THR A 413 22.72 27.21 -11.59
CA THR A 413 22.44 25.82 -11.95
C THR A 413 23.05 24.84 -10.95
N ILE A 414 22.64 23.57 -11.03
CA ILE A 414 23.23 22.50 -10.21
C ILE A 414 24.73 22.28 -10.46
N PHE A 415 25.28 22.82 -11.56
CA PHE A 415 26.70 22.73 -11.91
C PHE A 415 27.54 23.87 -11.32
N GLU A 416 26.94 24.85 -10.65
CA GLU A 416 27.66 25.89 -9.93
C GLU A 416 28.49 25.26 -8.81
N ILE A 417 29.77 25.64 -8.72
CA ILE A 417 30.70 25.10 -7.72
C ILE A 417 30.85 26.14 -6.60
N PRO A 418 30.52 25.79 -5.34
CA PRO A 418 30.68 26.72 -4.22
C PRO A 418 32.15 26.91 -3.82
N SER A 419 32.41 27.84 -2.90
CA SER A 419 33.76 28.22 -2.48
C SER A 419 34.59 27.08 -1.88
N ASP A 420 33.94 26.16 -1.14
CA ASP A 420 34.57 24.94 -0.65
C ASP A 420 33.78 23.72 -1.13
N PRO A 421 34.37 22.92 -2.06
CA PRO A 421 33.68 21.77 -2.59
C PRO A 421 33.46 20.59 -1.61
N ASP A 422 34.24 20.48 -0.54
CA ASP A 422 34.15 19.36 0.40
C ASP A 422 33.32 19.68 1.65
N ASP A 423 33.03 20.97 1.87
CA ASP A 423 32.11 21.41 2.89
C ASP A 423 30.65 21.20 2.44
N GLU A 424 29.97 20.33 3.18
CA GLU A 424 28.59 19.88 2.88
C GLU A 424 27.55 20.97 3.19
N ILE A 425 27.91 21.99 3.99
CA ILE A 425 27.00 23.09 4.37
C ILE A 425 27.26 24.40 3.60
N ILE A 426 28.26 24.43 2.71
CA ILE A 426 28.43 25.53 1.75
C ILE A 426 27.74 25.12 0.45
N ARG A 427 26.59 25.73 0.18
CA ARG A 427 25.64 25.31 -0.86
C ARG A 427 25.31 26.45 -1.81
N THR A 428 25.08 26.12 -3.08
CA THR A 428 24.55 27.07 -4.08
C THR A 428 23.03 27.19 -3.97
N SER A 429 22.42 28.14 -4.67
CA SER A 429 20.95 28.30 -4.66
C SER A 429 20.24 27.04 -5.17
N ALA A 430 20.74 26.44 -6.26
CA ALA A 430 20.18 25.21 -6.82
C ALA A 430 20.29 24.01 -5.86
N GLU A 431 21.37 23.93 -5.08
CA GLU A 431 21.54 22.89 -4.06
C GLU A 431 20.59 23.07 -2.86
N LEU A 432 20.32 24.32 -2.47
CA LEU A 432 19.33 24.63 -1.44
C LEU A 432 17.91 24.27 -1.89
N GLU A 433 17.54 24.60 -3.12
CA GLU A 433 16.26 24.18 -3.70
C GLU A 433 16.12 22.66 -3.75
N LEU A 434 17.19 21.95 -4.10
CA LEU A 434 17.21 20.49 -4.11
C LEU A 434 17.00 19.90 -2.70
N LEU A 435 17.66 20.46 -1.69
CA LEU A 435 17.46 20.05 -0.29
C LEU A 435 16.03 20.32 0.16
N ASP A 436 15.48 21.50 -0.13
CA ASP A 436 14.11 21.86 0.25
C ASP A 436 13.07 20.91 -0.36
N HIS A 437 13.30 20.45 -1.59
CA HIS A 437 12.41 19.52 -2.29
C HIS A 437 12.29 18.13 -1.63
N TYR A 438 13.32 17.67 -0.91
CA TYR A 438 13.38 16.31 -0.34
C TYR A 438 13.54 16.29 1.19
N ARG A 439 13.36 17.43 1.86
CA ARG A 439 13.64 17.59 3.30
C ARG A 439 12.80 16.67 4.20
N MET A 440 11.52 16.43 3.90
CA MET A 440 10.64 15.60 4.74
C MET A 440 10.99 14.13 4.59
N GLN A 441 11.26 13.66 3.37
CA GLN A 441 11.74 12.31 3.11
C GLN A 441 13.09 12.04 3.80
N LEU A 442 14.03 12.98 3.72
CA LEU A 442 15.34 12.83 4.36
C LEU A 442 15.25 12.88 5.89
N TYR A 443 14.40 13.75 6.45
CA TYR A 443 14.15 13.75 7.89
C TYR A 443 13.51 12.44 8.36
N LEU A 444 12.62 11.83 7.57
CA LEU A 444 12.08 10.50 7.86
C LEU A 444 13.18 9.44 7.93
N TYR A 445 14.14 9.44 7.01
CA TYR A 445 15.28 8.50 7.04
C TYR A 445 16.12 8.69 8.30
N HIS A 446 16.41 9.93 8.67
CA HIS A 446 17.09 10.27 9.91
C HIS A 446 16.33 9.74 11.14
N LEU A 447 15.01 9.98 11.22
CA LEU A 447 14.16 9.50 12.31
C LEU A 447 14.18 7.97 12.42
N CYS A 448 14.17 7.26 11.29
CA CYS A 448 14.28 5.80 11.26
C CYS A 448 15.61 5.32 11.89
N LEU A 449 16.73 5.95 11.54
CA LEU A 449 18.04 5.65 12.11
C LEU A 449 18.11 5.99 13.61
N VAL A 450 17.57 7.13 14.03
CA VAL A 450 17.47 7.52 15.46
C VAL A 450 16.73 6.47 16.26
N ARG A 451 15.58 6.01 15.77
CA ARG A 451 14.77 4.97 16.44
C ARG A 451 15.48 3.62 16.45
N GLN A 452 16.20 3.28 15.39
CA GLN A 452 17.01 2.05 15.34
C GLN A 452 18.12 2.08 16.40
N GLU A 453 18.90 3.16 16.48
CA GLU A 453 19.98 3.29 17.46
C GLU A 453 19.45 3.39 18.89
N ALA A 454 18.33 4.08 19.11
CA ALA A 454 17.65 4.07 20.40
C ALA A 454 17.24 2.65 20.83
N MET A 455 16.64 1.86 19.92
CA MET A 455 16.26 0.47 20.18
C MET A 455 17.49 -0.38 20.55
N ARG A 456 18.62 -0.22 19.83
CA ARG A 456 19.88 -0.89 20.17
C ARG A 456 20.37 -0.54 21.57
N GLY A 457 20.26 0.73 21.96
CA GLY A 457 20.58 1.17 23.31
C GLY A 457 19.72 0.48 24.38
N THR A 458 18.41 0.32 24.14
CA THR A 458 17.50 -0.36 25.11
C THR A 458 17.85 -1.82 25.37
N ILE A 459 18.46 -2.51 24.40
CA ILE A 459 18.91 -3.90 24.53
C ILE A 459 20.38 -4.02 24.94
N GLY A 460 21.02 -2.91 25.35
CA GLY A 460 22.39 -2.88 25.86
C GLY A 460 23.48 -3.02 24.78
N MET A 461 23.14 -2.78 23.51
CA MET A 461 24.13 -2.73 22.42
C MET A 461 24.76 -1.34 22.33
N ALA A 462 26.01 -1.27 21.85
CA ALA A 462 26.63 -0.01 21.49
C ALA A 462 25.82 0.69 20.38
N THR A 463 25.68 2.00 20.53
CA THR A 463 24.91 2.88 19.65
C THR A 463 25.83 3.83 18.90
N ARG A 464 25.40 4.23 17.71
CA ARG A 464 26.03 5.28 16.92
C ARG A 464 25.31 6.61 17.11
N GLU A 465 26.06 7.70 16.98
CA GLU A 465 25.48 9.01 16.79
C GLU A 465 24.85 9.09 15.40
N VAL A 466 23.56 9.44 15.35
CA VAL A 466 22.90 9.65 14.06
C VAL A 466 23.15 11.08 13.65
N ILE A 467 23.89 11.26 12.56
CA ILE A 467 24.17 12.59 12.01
C ILE A 467 23.18 12.91 10.89
N ARG A 468 23.12 14.20 10.52
CA ARG A 468 22.20 14.72 9.51
C ARG A 468 22.34 13.93 8.19
N PRO A 469 21.22 13.62 7.53
CA PRO A 469 21.25 12.98 6.23
C PRO A 469 21.80 13.94 5.16
N ALA A 470 22.21 13.41 4.02
CA ALA A 470 22.77 14.20 2.93
C ALA A 470 22.21 13.76 1.57
N ILE A 471 22.27 14.68 0.60
CA ILE A 471 22.02 14.36 -0.82
C ILE A 471 23.37 14.24 -1.54
N LEU A 472 23.55 13.15 -2.27
CA LEU A 472 24.59 13.03 -3.27
C LEU A 472 24.07 13.54 -4.61
N VAL A 473 24.63 14.65 -5.08
CA VAL A 473 24.33 15.23 -6.40
C VAL A 473 25.18 14.52 -7.44
N ALA A 474 24.60 13.58 -8.17
CA ALA A 474 25.35 12.70 -9.07
C ALA A 474 26.02 13.41 -10.26
N SER A 475 25.54 14.59 -10.62
CA SER A 475 26.09 15.41 -11.72
C SER A 475 27.37 16.18 -11.32
N THR A 476 27.57 16.45 -10.03
CA THR A 476 28.75 17.18 -9.51
C THR A 476 29.59 16.38 -8.52
N GLY A 477 29.08 15.25 -8.02
CA GLY A 477 29.75 14.41 -7.03
C GLY A 477 29.75 15.00 -5.63
N ARG A 478 29.05 16.13 -5.44
CA ARG A 478 28.95 16.84 -4.18
C ARG A 478 28.02 16.11 -3.22
N LEU A 479 28.40 16.14 -1.95
CA LEU A 479 27.57 15.70 -0.85
C LEU A 479 27.11 16.96 -0.10
N ILE A 480 25.80 17.18 -0.04
CA ILE A 480 25.22 18.39 0.55
C ILE A 480 24.29 18.04 1.71
N SER A 481 24.28 18.85 2.75
CA SER A 481 23.47 18.65 3.96
C SER A 481 23.05 19.99 4.58
N TRP A 482 22.36 19.93 5.71
CA TRP A 482 21.90 21.11 6.46
C TRP A 482 22.87 21.48 7.58
N THR A 483 22.80 22.74 7.97
CA THR A 483 23.30 23.18 9.29
C THR A 483 22.48 22.52 10.40
N GLU A 484 22.96 22.62 11.63
CA GLU A 484 22.25 22.06 12.78
C GLU A 484 20.92 22.77 13.01
N GLU A 485 20.94 24.10 12.94
CA GLU A 485 19.76 24.95 13.17
C GLU A 485 18.67 24.73 12.12
N GLU A 486 19.04 24.66 10.84
CA GLU A 486 18.09 24.36 9.75
C GLU A 486 17.43 22.98 9.95
N PHE A 487 18.21 21.99 10.39
CA PHE A 487 17.70 20.62 10.54
C PHE A 487 16.78 20.45 11.75
N GLU A 488 17.02 21.19 12.84
CA GLU A 488 16.09 21.27 13.97
C GLU A 488 14.74 21.86 13.56
N GLN A 489 14.75 22.90 12.71
CA GLN A 489 13.53 23.49 12.17
C GLN A 489 12.77 22.49 11.29
N ILE A 490 13.46 21.73 10.44
CA ILE A 490 12.85 20.67 9.61
C ILE A 490 12.12 19.64 10.48
N GLY A 491 12.66 19.32 11.65
CA GLY A 491 12.00 18.41 12.58
C GLY A 491 10.68 18.93 13.13
N GLN A 492 10.60 20.23 13.45
CA GLN A 492 9.35 20.87 13.87
C GLN A 492 8.32 20.89 12.73
N GLU A 493 8.76 21.23 11.52
CA GLU A 493 7.91 21.23 10.34
C GLU A 493 7.37 19.83 10.01
N PHE A 494 8.17 18.79 10.22
CA PHE A 494 7.75 17.41 10.05
C PHE A 494 6.65 17.02 11.05
N ASP A 495 6.80 17.37 12.33
CA ASP A 495 5.77 17.09 13.35
C ASP A 495 4.47 17.81 13.04
N ASP A 496 4.54 19.06 12.56
CA ASP A 496 3.36 19.83 12.17
C ASP A 496 2.69 19.26 10.92
N LEU A 497 3.46 18.78 9.95
CA LEU A 497 2.94 18.07 8.77
C LEU A 497 2.20 16.79 9.18
N ILE A 498 2.77 15.98 10.09
CA ILE A 498 2.14 14.75 10.58
C ILE A 498 0.82 15.04 11.28
N LYS A 499 0.76 16.10 12.10
CA LYS A 499 -0.50 16.57 12.72
C LYS A 499 -1.53 16.98 11.66
N GLN A 500 -1.11 17.77 10.68
CA GLN A 500 -1.99 18.24 9.61
C GLN A 500 -2.54 17.05 8.80
N LEU A 501 -1.68 16.12 8.38
CA LEU A 501 -2.10 14.91 7.66
C LEU A 501 -3.09 14.07 8.47
N ALA A 502 -2.92 14.02 9.80
CA ALA A 502 -3.84 13.28 10.65
C ALA A 502 -5.23 13.92 10.71
N LEU A 503 -5.30 15.25 10.76
CA LEU A 503 -6.57 15.98 10.70
C LEU A 503 -7.24 15.83 9.33
N VAL A 504 -6.45 15.86 8.26
CA VAL A 504 -6.93 15.64 6.90
C VAL A 504 -7.59 14.27 6.76
N GLU A 505 -6.92 13.21 7.21
CA GLU A 505 -7.42 11.84 7.10
C GLU A 505 -8.72 11.63 7.86
N VAL A 506 -8.84 12.21 9.05
CA VAL A 506 -9.94 11.88 9.95
C VAL A 506 -11.12 12.85 9.81
N LYS A 507 -10.88 14.14 9.53
CA LYS A 507 -11.91 15.18 9.57
C LYS A 507 -12.14 15.88 8.23
N GLU A 508 -11.08 16.29 7.56
CA GLU A 508 -11.21 17.32 6.51
C GLU A 508 -11.38 16.75 5.10
N ARG A 509 -10.97 15.50 4.84
CA ARG A 509 -10.93 14.89 3.50
C ARG A 509 -12.21 15.02 2.65
N GLY A 510 -13.37 15.15 3.28
CA GLY A 510 -14.67 15.22 2.60
C GLY A 510 -15.07 16.61 2.12
N ASP A 511 -14.39 17.67 2.56
CA ASP A 511 -14.72 19.06 2.25
C ASP A 511 -13.57 19.75 1.52
N GLU A 512 -13.78 20.05 0.24
CA GLU A 512 -12.81 20.72 -0.64
C GLU A 512 -12.39 22.10 -0.11
N ALA A 513 -13.25 22.79 0.66
CA ALA A 513 -12.94 24.12 1.18
C ALA A 513 -11.72 24.13 2.12
N ASN A 514 -11.39 22.98 2.73
CA ASN A 514 -10.20 22.83 3.58
C ASN A 514 -8.89 22.72 2.77
N PHE A 515 -8.99 22.58 1.44
CA PHE A 515 -7.85 22.41 0.54
C PHE A 515 -7.83 23.52 -0.52
N PRO A 516 -7.65 24.79 -0.13
CA PRO A 516 -7.60 25.90 -1.08
C PRO A 516 -6.43 25.76 -2.05
N ARG A 517 -6.55 26.42 -3.21
CA ARG A 517 -5.44 26.55 -4.15
C ARG A 517 -4.34 27.43 -3.53
N LEU A 518 -3.09 27.16 -3.88
CA LEU A 518 -1.96 27.98 -3.45
C LEU A 518 -2.08 29.39 -4.04
N PRO A 519 -1.57 30.42 -3.35
CA PRO A 519 -1.63 31.78 -3.86
C PRO A 519 -0.66 31.97 -5.04
N ILE A 520 -0.79 33.08 -5.78
CA ILE A 520 -0.03 33.29 -7.02
C ILE A 520 1.48 33.45 -6.78
N GLU A 521 1.86 33.88 -5.57
CA GLU A 521 3.26 33.97 -5.15
C GLU A 521 3.97 32.61 -5.12
N GLU A 522 3.23 31.50 -5.04
CA GLU A 522 3.74 30.12 -5.07
C GLU A 522 3.60 29.47 -6.46
N GLU A 523 3.58 30.26 -7.52
CA GLU A 523 3.45 29.77 -8.89
C GLU A 523 4.54 28.75 -9.25
N GLN A 524 5.77 28.91 -8.77
CA GLN A 524 6.86 27.95 -9.00
C GLN A 524 6.57 26.55 -8.43
N THR A 525 5.90 26.46 -7.28
CA THR A 525 5.47 25.18 -6.70
C THR A 525 4.38 24.54 -7.57
N CYS A 526 3.47 25.37 -8.11
CA CYS A 526 2.42 24.92 -9.00
C CYS A 526 2.93 24.54 -10.40
N SER A 527 3.95 25.22 -10.94
CA SER A 527 4.57 24.91 -12.24
C SER A 527 5.16 23.51 -12.27
N GLN A 528 5.56 22.95 -11.12
CA GLN A 528 6.04 21.58 -10.97
C GLN A 528 4.93 20.55 -10.71
N CYS A 529 3.69 21.00 -10.50
CA CYS A 529 2.56 20.15 -10.15
C CYS A 529 1.96 19.47 -11.40
N PRO A 530 1.76 18.14 -11.40
CA PRO A 530 1.15 17.45 -12.55
C PRO A 530 -0.29 17.89 -12.82
N TYR A 531 -0.98 18.47 -11.83
CA TYR A 531 -2.35 18.97 -11.96
C TYR A 531 -2.43 20.35 -12.63
N TYR A 532 -1.33 21.08 -12.70
CA TYR A 532 -1.24 22.34 -13.44
C TYR A 532 -0.66 22.16 -14.85
N ARG A 533 0.10 21.08 -15.06
CA ARG A 533 0.68 20.73 -16.36
C ARG A 533 -0.31 19.98 -17.26
N GLY A 534 -0.07 20.07 -18.56
CA GLY A 534 -0.79 19.31 -19.59
C GLY A 534 -1.88 20.11 -20.30
N ASN A 535 -2.67 19.44 -21.13
CA ASN A 535 -3.72 20.10 -21.92
C ASN A 535 -4.92 20.49 -21.06
N ILE A 536 -5.07 19.90 -19.87
CA ILE A 536 -6.16 20.20 -18.93
C ILE A 536 -5.59 20.47 -17.54
N ARG A 537 -5.78 21.71 -17.06
CA ARG A 537 -5.44 22.15 -15.71
C ARG A 537 -6.52 21.74 -14.73
N LEU A 538 -6.21 20.79 -13.87
CA LEU A 538 -7.05 20.34 -12.76
C LEU A 538 -6.82 21.15 -11.49
N CYS A 539 -5.66 21.79 -11.37
CA CYS A 539 -5.30 22.74 -10.33
C CYS A 539 -4.38 23.82 -10.91
N ALA A 540 -4.34 24.97 -10.27
CA ALA A 540 -3.47 26.10 -10.60
C ALA A 540 -3.36 27.01 -9.36
N PRO A 541 -2.50 28.03 -9.36
CA PRO A 541 -2.56 29.07 -8.35
C PRO A 541 -3.94 29.73 -8.30
N ASP A 542 -4.28 30.31 -7.15
CA ASP A 542 -5.53 31.02 -6.99
C ASP A 542 -5.58 32.24 -7.93
N GLY A 543 -6.76 32.48 -8.51
CA GLY A 543 -6.94 33.47 -9.57
C GLY A 543 -6.64 32.96 -11.00
N VAL A 544 -5.95 31.83 -11.18
CA VAL A 544 -5.73 31.23 -12.51
C VAL A 544 -6.92 30.36 -12.92
N ALA A 545 -7.32 30.42 -14.18
CA ALA A 545 -8.42 29.62 -14.71
C ALA A 545 -8.06 28.12 -14.81
N LEU A 546 -9.02 27.26 -14.46
CA LEU A 546 -8.91 25.80 -14.61
C LEU A 546 -9.58 25.35 -15.91
N GLY A 547 -9.23 24.16 -16.41
CA GLY A 547 -9.79 23.60 -17.64
C GLY A 547 -8.77 23.47 -18.76
N VAL A 548 -9.22 23.57 -20.02
CA VAL A 548 -8.33 23.41 -21.19
C VAL A 548 -7.34 24.57 -21.24
N ALA A 549 -6.04 24.26 -21.31
CA ALA A 549 -5.02 25.27 -21.53
C ALA A 549 -5.11 25.79 -22.98
N GLU A 550 -5.10 27.11 -23.18
CA GLU A 550 -5.09 27.72 -24.52
C GLU A 550 -3.74 27.43 -25.21
N ALA A 551 -3.76 27.26 -26.54
CA ALA A 551 -2.61 26.78 -27.31
C ALA A 551 -1.36 27.68 -27.19
N ASP A 552 -1.57 28.99 -26.96
CA ASP A 552 -0.50 29.99 -26.89
C ASP A 552 0.33 29.92 -25.59
N GLU A 553 -0.14 29.20 -24.56
CA GLU A 553 0.58 29.01 -23.28
C GLU A 553 1.41 27.70 -23.25
N ILE A 554 1.30 26.86 -24.28
CA ILE A 554 2.02 25.57 -24.36
C ILE A 554 3.45 25.75 -24.94
N GLU A 555 3.72 26.88 -25.60
CA GLU A 555 4.98 27.14 -26.33
C GLU A 555 6.07 27.82 -25.48
N SER A 556 5.82 28.16 -24.21
CA SER A 556 6.76 28.93 -23.37
C SER A 556 7.48 28.14 -22.26
N GLU A 557 7.45 26.80 -22.27
CA GLU A 557 8.21 25.96 -21.30
C GLU A 557 9.15 24.96 -21.96
#